data_AF-A0AAP0WNQ7-F1
#
_entry.id   AF-A0AAP0WNQ7-F1
#
_cell.length_a   1.000
_cell.length_b   1.000
_cell.length_c   1.000
_cell.angle_alpha   90.00
_cell.angle_beta   90.00
_cell.angle_gamma   90.00
#
_symmetry.space_group_name_H-M   'P 1'
#
loop_
_entity.id
_entity.type
_entity.pdbx_description
1 polymer ?
#
loop_
_entity_poly.entity_id
_entity_poly.type
_entity_poly.pdbx_seq_one_letter_code
_entity_poly.pdbx_strand_id
1 'polypeptide(L)'
;MTLLLGEPGTGGSSTPSMVGAVKKWQKSDPQKSLETWRKLSEANAALESQLNMLSKLAEEQWDAYKCVINSCAMHRSQKWMEHATEPSQQGVIKALLGARDAMLGIRCHMRQMGEAAGIPIEPESQTRLLDATMDMEGVLLAGVPGAGGFDAVFAVTLGDSSSNVIKAWSSHNVLALLVREDPHGVCLENGDPRAKEITSAISPVHVE
;
A
#
# COMPACT_ATOMS: atom_id res chain seq x y z
N MET A 1 6.31 -7.76 7.01
CA MET A 1 5.77 -6.52 6.40
C MET A 1 4.61 -6.06 7.26
N THR A 2 4.23 -4.79 7.20
CA THR A 2 3.13 -4.25 8.00
C THR A 2 2.27 -3.35 7.14
N LEU A 3 0.97 -3.63 7.08
CA LEU A 3 -0.02 -2.74 6.50
C LEU A 3 -0.38 -1.63 7.50
N LEU A 4 -0.37 -0.39 7.02
CA LEU A 4 -0.85 0.79 7.71
C LEU A 4 -2.02 1.39 6.95
N LEU A 5 -3.04 1.82 7.68
CA LEU A 5 -4.15 2.59 7.16
C LEU A 5 -4.11 3.99 7.75
N GLY A 6 -4.39 5.00 6.94
CA GLY A 6 -4.39 6.40 7.33
C GLY A 6 -5.68 7.07 6.91
N GLU A 7 -6.24 7.88 7.79
CA GLU A 7 -7.41 8.72 7.53
C GLU A 7 -6.96 10.20 7.44
N PRO A 8 -7.03 10.85 6.27
CA PRO A 8 -6.64 12.25 6.11
C PRO A 8 -7.52 13.29 6.84
N GLY A 9 -8.58 12.86 7.53
CA GLY A 9 -9.43 13.67 8.43
C GLY A 9 -10.30 14.73 7.75
N THR A 10 -10.15 14.97 6.44
CA THR A 10 -10.90 15.96 5.68
C THR A 10 -11.14 15.51 4.25
N GLY A 11 -12.33 15.84 3.73
CA GLY A 11 -12.80 15.35 2.44
C GLY A 11 -13.42 13.96 2.58
N GLY A 12 -14.59 13.79 1.98
CA GLY A 12 -15.26 12.50 1.87
C GLY A 12 -15.76 12.33 0.45
N SER A 13 -15.75 11.09 -0.02
CA SER A 13 -16.21 10.76 -1.35
C SER A 13 -17.62 10.16 -1.34
N SER A 14 -18.39 10.42 -2.39
CA SER A 14 -19.61 9.65 -2.64
C SER A 14 -19.27 8.51 -3.59
N THR A 15 -19.04 7.32 -3.04
CA THR A 15 -18.74 6.11 -3.83
C THR A 15 -19.73 5.90 -4.99
N PRO A 16 -21.07 6.02 -4.80
CA PRO A 16 -22.01 5.90 -5.93
C PRO A 16 -21.79 6.95 -7.02
N SER A 17 -21.46 8.19 -6.65
CA SER A 17 -21.17 9.28 -7.59
C SER A 17 -19.89 9.01 -8.38
N MET A 18 -18.82 8.60 -7.70
CA MET A 18 -17.54 8.28 -8.34
C MET A 18 -17.68 7.13 -9.33
N VAL A 19 -18.31 6.03 -8.91
CA VAL A 19 -18.58 4.88 -9.79
C VAL A 19 -19.47 5.31 -10.97
N GLY A 20 -20.47 6.17 -10.72
CA GLY A 20 -21.33 6.73 -11.76
C GLY A 20 -20.54 7.52 -12.81
N ALA A 21 -19.60 8.36 -12.39
CA ALA A 21 -18.74 9.14 -13.28
C ALA A 21 -17.81 8.25 -14.12
N VAL A 22 -17.17 7.24 -13.52
CA VAL A 22 -16.34 6.26 -14.24
C VAL A 22 -17.16 5.51 -15.28
N LYS A 23 -18.36 5.05 -14.92
CA LYS A 23 -19.28 4.36 -15.86
C LYS A 23 -19.74 5.29 -16.99
N LYS A 24 -19.97 6.56 -16.71
CA LYS A 24 -20.31 7.56 -17.73
C LYS A 24 -19.15 7.76 -18.70
N TRP A 25 -17.93 7.89 -18.18
CA TRP A 25 -16.72 8.01 -18.99
C TRP A 25 -16.48 6.77 -19.86
N GLN A 26 -16.63 5.57 -19.32
CA GLN A 26 -16.53 4.32 -20.07
C GLN A 26 -17.48 4.28 -21.28
N LYS A 27 -18.71 4.81 -21.12
CA LYS A 27 -19.69 4.89 -22.22
C LYS A 27 -19.34 5.96 -23.24
N SER A 28 -18.78 7.10 -22.81
CA SER A 28 -18.45 8.21 -23.71
C SER A 28 -17.15 8.00 -24.48
N ASP A 29 -16.20 7.24 -23.94
CA ASP A 29 -14.92 6.92 -24.58
C ASP A 29 -14.53 5.45 -24.35
N PRO A 30 -15.18 4.50 -25.05
CA PRO A 30 -14.97 3.07 -24.83
C PRO A 30 -13.54 2.61 -25.15
N GLN A 31 -12.89 3.23 -26.13
CA GLN A 31 -11.56 2.83 -26.56
C GLN A 31 -10.50 3.20 -25.52
N LYS A 32 -10.47 4.47 -25.08
CA LYS A 32 -9.50 4.93 -24.08
C LYS A 32 -9.76 4.30 -22.72
N SER A 33 -11.03 4.11 -22.37
CA SER A 33 -11.39 3.47 -21.11
C SER A 33 -10.98 2.00 -21.07
N LEU A 34 -11.19 1.25 -22.14
CA LEU A 34 -10.72 -0.13 -22.26
C LEU A 34 -9.20 -0.23 -22.18
N GLU A 35 -8.48 0.66 -22.86
CA GLU A 35 -7.01 0.70 -22.80
C GLU A 35 -6.51 0.96 -21.36
N THR A 36 -7.10 1.93 -20.67
CA THR A 36 -6.77 2.25 -19.27
C THR A 36 -7.08 1.06 -18.35
N TRP A 37 -8.22 0.40 -18.54
CA TRP A 37 -8.61 -0.78 -17.76
C TRP A 37 -7.65 -1.94 -17.95
N ARG A 38 -7.22 -2.18 -19.19
CA ARG A 38 -6.23 -3.22 -19.51
C ARG A 38 -4.91 -2.93 -18.80
N LYS A 39 -4.38 -1.71 -18.91
CA LYS A 39 -3.12 -1.30 -18.26
C LYS A 39 -3.21 -1.45 -16.74
N LEU A 40 -4.33 -1.06 -16.13
CA LEU A 40 -4.57 -1.24 -14.70
C LEU A 40 -4.61 -2.74 -14.32
N SER A 41 -5.28 -3.57 -15.11
CA SER A 41 -5.31 -5.02 -14.91
C SER A 41 -3.92 -5.66 -15.02
N GLU A 42 -3.13 -5.25 -15.99
CA GLU A 42 -1.74 -5.72 -16.18
C GLU A 42 -0.86 -5.31 -15.00
N ALA A 43 -0.98 -4.07 -14.52
CA ALA A 43 -0.22 -3.59 -13.36
C ALA A 43 -0.62 -4.32 -12.05
N ASN A 44 -1.93 -4.58 -11.85
CA ASN A 44 -2.41 -5.39 -10.73
C ASN A 44 -1.88 -6.82 -10.78
N ALA A 45 -1.93 -7.48 -11.95
CA ALA A 45 -1.39 -8.82 -12.14
C ALA A 45 0.13 -8.86 -11.93
N ALA A 46 0.85 -7.81 -12.32
CA ALA A 46 2.27 -7.67 -12.03
C ALA A 46 2.53 -7.58 -10.53
N LEU A 47 1.79 -6.74 -9.78
CA LEU A 47 1.93 -6.65 -8.32
C LEU A 47 1.65 -8.00 -7.65
N GLU A 48 0.56 -8.67 -8.03
CA GLU A 48 0.21 -10.00 -7.54
C GLU A 48 1.35 -11.00 -7.78
N SER A 49 1.90 -11.03 -8.99
CA SER A 49 3.02 -11.91 -9.34
C SER A 49 4.24 -11.67 -8.46
N GLN A 50 4.57 -10.41 -8.16
CA GLN A 50 5.71 -10.07 -7.29
C GLN A 50 5.45 -10.45 -5.83
N LEU A 51 4.23 -10.26 -5.32
CA LEU A 51 3.87 -10.67 -3.96
C LEU A 51 3.90 -12.20 -3.81
N ASN A 52 3.40 -12.94 -4.80
CA ASN A 52 3.49 -14.40 -4.83
C ASN A 52 4.95 -14.88 -4.88
N MET A 53 5.80 -14.19 -5.65
CA MET A 53 7.23 -14.47 -5.69
C MET A 53 7.90 -14.23 -4.34
N LEU A 54 7.56 -13.13 -3.64
CA LEU A 54 8.06 -12.84 -2.31
C LEU A 54 7.64 -13.91 -1.30
N SER A 55 6.39 -14.38 -1.36
CA SER A 55 5.91 -15.48 -0.50
C SER A 55 6.71 -16.76 -0.74
N LYS A 56 6.92 -17.13 -2.01
CA LYS A 56 7.72 -18.30 -2.38
C LYS A 56 9.18 -18.18 -1.90
N LEU A 57 9.81 -17.01 -2.08
CA LEU A 57 11.17 -16.77 -1.61
C LEU A 57 11.28 -16.81 -0.08
N ALA A 58 10.26 -16.36 0.63
CA ALA A 58 10.20 -16.46 2.09
C ALA A 58 10.12 -17.92 2.56
N GLU A 59 9.36 -18.77 1.84
CA GLU A 59 9.25 -20.21 2.13
C GLU A 59 10.54 -20.97 1.82
N GLU A 60 11.15 -20.72 0.66
CA GLU A 60 12.32 -21.46 0.18
C GLU A 60 13.64 -20.96 0.80
N GLN A 61 13.75 -19.67 1.10
CA GLN A 61 15.01 -18.99 1.45
C GLN A 61 14.82 -17.99 2.59
N TRP A 62 14.21 -18.44 3.68
CA TRP A 62 13.81 -17.61 4.81
C TRP A 62 14.92 -16.69 5.36
N ASP A 63 16.14 -17.19 5.54
CA ASP A 63 17.23 -16.40 6.10
C ASP A 63 17.64 -15.24 5.17
N ALA A 64 17.71 -15.51 3.86
CA ALA A 64 18.00 -14.49 2.86
C ALA A 64 16.86 -13.46 2.79
N TYR A 65 15.61 -13.92 2.78
CA TYR A 65 14.42 -13.08 2.81
C TYR A 65 14.43 -12.16 4.03
N LYS A 66 14.57 -12.72 5.23
CA LYS A 66 14.57 -11.97 6.49
C LYS A 66 15.72 -10.96 6.55
N CYS A 67 16.92 -11.35 6.10
CA CYS A 67 18.07 -10.45 6.01
C CYS A 67 17.77 -9.24 5.11
N VAL A 68 17.21 -9.48 3.92
CA VAL A 68 16.83 -8.42 2.98
C VAL A 68 15.76 -7.50 3.58
N ILE A 69 14.70 -8.05 4.18
CA ILE A 69 13.62 -7.24 4.78
C ILE A 69 14.19 -6.31 5.86
N ASN A 70 15.06 -6.81 6.73
CA ASN A 70 15.68 -6.01 7.79
C ASN A 70 16.64 -4.94 7.23
N SER A 71 17.44 -5.29 6.22
CA SER A 71 18.38 -4.33 5.60
C SER A 71 17.63 -3.24 4.84
N CYS A 72 16.63 -3.60 4.04
CA CYS A 72 15.84 -2.65 3.24
C CYS A 72 14.94 -1.76 4.09
N ALA A 73 14.52 -2.22 5.28
CA ALA A 73 13.73 -1.42 6.22
C ALA A 73 14.43 -0.11 6.65
N MET A 74 15.77 -0.08 6.62
CA MET A 74 16.59 1.06 7.06
C MET A 74 17.05 1.96 5.90
N HIS A 75 16.58 1.69 4.67
CA HIS A 75 17.07 2.38 3.48
C HIS A 75 15.93 2.74 2.55
N ARG A 76 16.12 3.80 1.76
CA ARG A 76 15.24 4.13 0.65
C ARG A 76 15.43 3.14 -0.49
N SER A 77 14.39 2.97 -1.30
CA SER A 77 14.34 1.93 -2.35
C SER A 77 15.48 2.03 -3.38
N GLN A 78 15.97 3.23 -3.64
CA GLN A 78 17.07 3.46 -4.59
C GLN A 78 18.38 2.79 -4.14
N LYS A 79 18.55 2.54 -2.84
CA LYS A 79 19.75 1.91 -2.26
C LYS A 79 19.60 0.42 -2.02
N TRP A 80 18.42 -0.17 -2.13
CA TRP A 80 18.19 -1.58 -1.73
C TRP A 80 19.12 -2.56 -2.44
N MET A 81 19.39 -2.36 -3.73
CA MET A 81 20.30 -3.23 -4.49
C MET A 81 21.77 -3.16 -4.03
N GLU A 82 22.19 -2.06 -3.42
CA GLU A 82 23.56 -1.90 -2.90
C GLU A 82 23.85 -2.85 -1.72
N HIS A 83 22.79 -3.34 -1.06
CA HIS A 83 22.88 -4.23 0.10
C HIS A 83 22.75 -5.71 -0.25
N ALA A 84 22.68 -6.06 -1.53
CA ALA A 84 22.59 -7.44 -1.98
C ALA A 84 23.99 -8.06 -2.11
N THR A 85 24.42 -8.86 -1.14
CA THR A 85 25.72 -9.57 -1.19
C THR A 85 25.64 -10.90 -1.93
N GLU A 86 24.48 -11.57 -1.87
CA GLU A 86 24.27 -12.91 -2.41
C GLU A 86 23.19 -12.94 -3.52
N PRO A 87 23.24 -13.88 -4.49
CA PRO A 87 22.22 -14.02 -5.52
C PRO A 87 20.80 -14.23 -4.98
N SER A 88 20.67 -14.95 -3.87
CA SER A 88 19.39 -15.17 -3.16
C SER A 88 18.76 -13.85 -2.69
N GLN A 89 19.58 -12.97 -2.11
CA GLN A 89 19.14 -11.64 -1.66
C GLN A 89 18.76 -10.75 -2.84
N GLN A 90 19.52 -10.81 -3.94
CA GLN A 90 19.19 -10.07 -5.17
C GLN A 90 17.82 -10.47 -5.72
N GLY A 91 17.45 -11.75 -5.64
CA GLY A 91 16.12 -12.24 -6.03
C GLY A 91 15.00 -11.56 -5.23
N VAL A 92 15.14 -11.51 -3.90
CA VAL A 92 14.16 -10.86 -3.01
C VAL A 92 14.07 -9.36 -3.29
N ILE A 93 15.21 -8.67 -3.43
CA ILE A 93 15.23 -7.22 -3.69
C ILE A 93 14.59 -6.89 -5.05
N LYS A 94 14.86 -7.69 -6.08
CA LYS A 94 14.21 -7.52 -7.39
C LYS A 94 12.69 -7.68 -7.29
N ALA A 95 12.21 -8.64 -6.51
CA ALA A 95 10.78 -8.82 -6.31
C ALA A 95 10.15 -7.64 -5.52
N LEU A 96 10.84 -7.11 -4.50
CA LEU A 96 10.43 -5.90 -3.78
C LEU A 96 10.35 -4.67 -4.71
N LEU A 97 11.38 -4.44 -5.52
CA LEU A 97 11.40 -3.33 -6.48
C LEU A 97 10.32 -3.49 -7.56
N GLY A 98 10.13 -4.71 -8.06
CA GLY A 98 9.06 -5.02 -9.01
C GLY A 98 7.66 -4.73 -8.43
N ALA A 99 7.42 -5.10 -7.17
CA ALA A 99 6.16 -4.78 -6.49
C ALA A 99 5.97 -3.26 -6.35
N ARG A 100 7.03 -2.54 -6.00
CA ARG A 100 7.02 -1.08 -5.90
C ARG A 100 6.69 -0.41 -7.23
N ASP A 101 7.32 -0.85 -8.33
CA ASP A 101 7.08 -0.33 -9.68
C ASP A 101 5.65 -0.61 -10.15
N ALA A 102 5.14 -1.82 -9.90
CA ALA A 102 3.75 -2.18 -10.21
C ALA A 102 2.75 -1.28 -9.46
N MET A 103 2.99 -1.01 -8.18
CA MET A 103 2.14 -0.11 -7.37
C MET A 103 2.15 1.34 -7.89
N LEU A 104 3.32 1.84 -8.30
CA LEU A 104 3.41 3.16 -8.94
C LEU A 104 2.61 3.21 -10.26
N GLY A 105 2.68 2.13 -11.05
CA GLY A 105 1.85 1.96 -12.24
C GLY A 105 0.35 1.97 -11.93
N ILE A 106 -0.08 1.22 -10.92
CA ILE A 106 -1.48 1.19 -10.45
C ILE A 106 -1.96 2.60 -10.08
N ARG A 107 -1.21 3.33 -9.25
CA ARG A 107 -1.54 4.71 -8.87
C ARG A 107 -1.65 5.62 -10.08
N CYS A 108 -0.71 5.52 -11.01
CA CYS A 108 -0.72 6.30 -12.25
C CYS A 108 -1.99 6.05 -13.05
N HIS A 109 -2.38 4.78 -13.27
CA HIS A 109 -3.58 4.43 -14.02
C HIS A 109 -4.87 4.80 -13.30
N MET A 110 -4.92 4.69 -11.97
CA MET A 110 -6.05 5.15 -11.16
C MET A 110 -6.23 6.68 -11.25
N ARG A 111 -5.14 7.45 -11.22
CA ARG A 111 -5.19 8.91 -11.46
C ARG A 111 -5.69 9.26 -12.85
N GLN A 112 -5.13 8.62 -13.89
CA GLN A 112 -5.55 8.83 -15.28
C GLN A 112 -7.03 8.52 -15.47
N MET A 113 -7.54 7.46 -14.83
CA MET A 113 -8.97 7.14 -14.81
C MET A 113 -9.78 8.26 -14.14
N GLY A 114 -9.33 8.76 -13.00
CA GLY A 114 -9.97 9.87 -12.29
C GLY A 114 -10.04 11.15 -13.14
N GLU A 115 -8.92 11.56 -13.72
CA GLU A 115 -8.82 12.71 -14.62
C GLU A 115 -9.76 12.58 -15.82
N ALA A 116 -9.77 11.41 -16.47
CA ALA A 116 -10.62 11.17 -17.63
C ALA A 116 -12.11 11.11 -17.27
N ALA A 117 -12.45 10.65 -16.06
CA ALA A 117 -13.81 10.63 -15.53
C ALA A 117 -14.23 11.94 -14.84
N GLY A 118 -13.34 12.92 -14.71
CA GLY A 118 -13.60 14.20 -14.05
C GLY A 118 -13.84 14.08 -12.54
N ILE A 119 -13.22 13.09 -11.88
CA ILE A 119 -13.35 12.84 -10.44
C ILE A 119 -11.98 12.62 -9.78
N PRO A 120 -11.79 13.00 -8.52
CA PRO A 120 -10.50 12.89 -7.86
C PRO A 120 -10.31 11.51 -7.21
N ILE A 121 -10.08 10.45 -8.01
CA ILE A 121 -9.82 9.09 -7.48
C ILE A 121 -8.61 9.11 -6.54
N GLU A 122 -7.47 9.60 -7.00
CA GLU A 122 -6.35 9.99 -6.15
C GLU A 122 -6.18 11.51 -6.32
N PRO A 123 -6.75 12.33 -5.42
CA PRO A 123 -6.61 13.79 -5.43
C PRO A 123 -5.14 14.22 -5.30
N GLU A 124 -4.81 15.41 -5.82
CA GLU A 124 -3.45 15.95 -5.82
C GLU A 124 -2.80 16.01 -4.41
N SER A 125 -3.59 16.30 -3.37
CA SER A 125 -3.10 16.28 -1.98
C SER A 125 -2.68 14.86 -1.54
N GLN A 126 -3.47 13.84 -1.86
CA GLN A 126 -3.12 12.44 -1.60
C GLN A 126 -1.95 11.99 -2.48
N THR A 127 -1.85 12.45 -3.72
CA THR A 127 -0.68 12.19 -4.58
C THR A 127 0.61 12.68 -3.92
N ARG A 128 0.66 13.94 -3.47
CA ARG A 128 1.86 14.50 -2.81
C ARG A 128 2.21 13.74 -1.54
N LEU A 129 1.21 13.43 -0.71
CA LEU A 129 1.40 12.66 0.52
C LEU A 129 1.97 11.26 0.23
N LEU A 130 1.38 10.55 -0.73
CA LEU A 130 1.75 9.18 -1.07
C LEU A 130 3.10 9.11 -1.80
N ASP A 131 3.45 10.12 -2.60
CA ASP A 131 4.77 10.21 -3.23
C ASP A 131 5.86 10.43 -2.17
N ALA A 132 5.63 11.32 -1.20
CA ALA A 132 6.51 11.48 -0.05
C ALA A 132 6.60 10.19 0.77
N THR A 133 5.47 9.51 1.01
CA THR A 133 5.43 8.23 1.74
C THR A 133 6.22 7.14 1.02
N MET A 134 6.08 7.02 -0.31
CA MET A 134 6.82 6.05 -1.12
C MET A 134 8.33 6.29 -1.12
N ASP A 135 8.80 7.52 -0.88
CA ASP A 135 10.23 7.85 -0.80
C ASP A 135 10.84 7.61 0.60
N MET A 136 10.03 7.25 1.59
CA MET A 136 10.50 6.95 2.93
C MET A 136 11.25 5.62 2.99
N GLU A 137 12.14 5.51 3.98
CA GLU A 137 12.89 4.28 4.26
C GLU A 137 11.95 3.13 4.62
N GLY A 138 12.21 1.95 4.07
CA GLY A 138 11.44 0.75 4.37
C GLY A 138 10.01 0.75 3.83
N VAL A 139 9.56 1.76 3.08
CA VAL A 139 8.23 1.73 2.44
C VAL A 139 8.28 0.94 1.14
N LEU A 140 7.47 -0.12 1.07
CA LEU A 140 7.32 -0.95 -0.13
C LEU A 140 6.21 -0.42 -1.04
N LEU A 141 5.02 -0.23 -0.48
CA LEU A 141 3.83 0.21 -1.20
C LEU A 141 3.18 1.37 -0.45
N ALA A 142 2.49 2.25 -1.18
CA ALA A 142 1.53 3.19 -0.63
C ALA A 142 0.52 3.52 -1.72
N GLY A 143 -0.72 3.83 -1.32
CA GLY A 143 -1.78 4.11 -2.28
C GLY A 143 -3.07 4.59 -1.63
N VAL A 144 -4.08 4.84 -2.46
CA VAL A 144 -5.45 5.14 -2.05
C VAL A 144 -6.27 3.85 -2.17
N PRO A 145 -6.87 3.34 -1.07
CA PRO A 145 -7.74 2.17 -1.13
C PRO A 145 -9.17 2.55 -1.54
N GLY A 146 -9.93 1.57 -2.02
CA GLY A 146 -11.37 1.73 -2.30
C GLY A 146 -11.67 2.64 -3.50
N ALA A 147 -12.75 3.41 -3.39
CA ALA A 147 -13.22 4.30 -4.47
C ALA A 147 -12.32 5.52 -4.68
N GLY A 148 -11.59 5.92 -3.63
CA GLY A 148 -10.73 7.10 -3.62
C GLY A 148 -11.44 8.36 -3.13
N GLY A 149 -10.91 9.53 -3.49
CA GLY A 149 -11.58 10.80 -3.17
C GLY A 149 -11.52 11.22 -1.70
N PHE A 150 -10.34 11.11 -1.07
CA PHE A 150 -10.00 11.60 0.29
C PHE A 150 -10.25 10.66 1.47
N ASP A 151 -11.02 9.58 1.31
CA ASP A 151 -11.48 8.77 2.44
C ASP A 151 -10.35 8.11 3.26
N ALA A 152 -9.37 7.52 2.58
CA ALA A 152 -8.27 6.81 3.23
C ALA A 152 -7.01 6.78 2.37
N VAL A 153 -5.90 6.41 3.00
CA VAL A 153 -4.63 6.03 2.38
C VAL A 153 -4.10 4.76 3.04
N PHE A 154 -3.22 4.03 2.35
CA PHE A 154 -2.51 2.89 2.94
C PHE A 154 -1.01 2.95 2.64
N ALA A 155 -0.23 2.26 3.46
CA ALA A 155 1.18 1.97 3.21
C ALA A 155 1.51 0.53 3.64
N VAL A 156 2.46 -0.11 2.97
CA VAL A 156 3.05 -1.39 3.36
C VAL A 156 4.52 -1.17 3.64
N THR A 157 4.95 -1.45 4.87
CA THR A 157 6.31 -1.19 5.34
C THR A 157 7.09 -2.49 5.58
N LEU A 158 8.42 -2.41 5.48
CA LEU A 158 9.37 -3.49 5.74
C LEU A 158 9.93 -3.37 7.17
N GLY A 159 10.12 -4.50 7.86
CA GLY A 159 10.60 -4.50 9.24
C GLY A 159 9.79 -3.58 10.16
N ASP A 160 10.47 -2.84 11.03
CA ASP A 160 9.88 -1.94 12.04
C ASP A 160 9.74 -0.48 11.56
N SER A 161 9.80 -0.23 10.25
CA SER A 161 9.75 1.13 9.66
C SER A 161 8.39 1.82 9.73
N SER A 162 7.35 1.15 10.22
CA SER A 162 5.99 1.67 10.33
C SER A 162 5.89 2.91 11.21
N SER A 163 6.69 2.99 12.28
CA SER A 163 6.71 4.13 13.21
C SER A 163 7.07 5.45 12.54
N ASN A 164 7.99 5.43 11.56
CA ASN A 164 8.39 6.61 10.81
C ASN A 164 7.23 7.12 9.93
N VAL A 165 6.52 6.21 9.27
CA VAL A 165 5.35 6.55 8.44
C VAL A 165 4.25 7.14 9.31
N ILE A 166 3.97 6.56 10.47
CA ILE A 166 2.98 7.09 11.42
C ILE A 166 3.33 8.53 11.83
N LYS A 167 4.57 8.79 12.24
CA LYS A 167 5.05 10.15 12.60
C LYS A 167 4.91 11.14 11.43
N ALA A 168 5.28 10.72 10.22
CA ALA A 168 5.16 11.55 9.02
C ALA A 168 3.70 11.87 8.67
N TRP A 169 2.82 10.89 8.72
CA TRP A 169 1.38 11.05 8.48
C TRP A 169 0.73 11.96 9.52
N SER A 170 1.03 11.79 10.82
CA SER A 170 0.53 12.68 11.87
C SER A 170 0.92 14.14 11.64
N SER A 171 2.14 14.39 11.14
CA SER A 171 2.61 15.74 10.80
C SER A 171 1.85 16.37 9.62
N HIS A 172 1.13 15.56 8.83
CA HIS A 172 0.30 15.97 7.71
C HIS A 172 -1.21 15.86 8.01
N ASN A 173 -1.60 15.79 9.30
CA ASN A 173 -2.98 15.61 9.75
C ASN A 173 -3.66 14.33 9.23
N VAL A 174 -2.86 13.30 8.94
CA VAL A 174 -3.36 11.96 8.60
C VAL A 174 -3.31 11.11 9.86
N LEU A 175 -4.47 10.69 10.34
CA LEU A 175 -4.61 9.79 11.48
C LEU A 175 -4.23 8.38 11.04
N ALA A 176 -3.07 7.89 11.48
CA ALA A 176 -2.72 6.49 11.31
C ALA A 176 -3.62 5.62 12.22
N LEU A 177 -4.36 4.70 11.61
CA LEU A 177 -5.20 3.75 12.33
C LEU A 177 -4.32 2.68 12.94
N LEU A 178 -4.41 2.49 14.26
CA LEU A 178 -3.62 1.53 15.03
C LEU A 178 -4.12 0.09 14.89
N VAL A 179 -4.70 -0.23 13.73
CA VAL A 179 -5.18 -1.56 13.38
C VAL A 179 -4.08 -2.36 12.72
N ARG A 180 -4.18 -3.68 12.81
CA ARG A 180 -3.32 -4.63 12.11
C ARG A 180 -4.17 -5.44 11.14
N GLU A 181 -3.53 -5.97 10.10
CA GLU A 181 -4.17 -6.97 9.26
C GLU A 181 -4.53 -8.21 10.10
N ASP A 182 -5.70 -8.78 9.84
CA ASP A 182 -6.11 -10.07 10.41
C ASP A 182 -6.33 -11.08 9.27
N PRO A 183 -5.41 -12.05 9.11
CA PRO A 183 -5.50 -13.03 8.03
C PRO A 183 -6.47 -14.18 8.32
N HIS A 184 -7.03 -14.29 9.54
CA HIS A 184 -7.79 -15.47 9.95
C HIS A 184 -9.27 -15.44 9.53
N GLY A 185 -9.77 -14.28 9.10
CA GLY A 185 -11.17 -14.13 8.69
C GLY A 185 -12.14 -14.34 9.85
N VAL A 186 -13.08 -15.29 9.72
CA VAL A 186 -14.06 -15.58 10.77
C VAL A 186 -13.46 -16.57 11.78
N CYS A 187 -13.40 -16.17 13.05
CA CYS A 187 -12.90 -17.00 14.15
C CYS A 187 -13.93 -17.13 15.27
N LEU A 188 -13.88 -18.25 15.98
CA LEU A 188 -14.64 -18.44 17.22
C LEU A 188 -13.81 -17.92 18.39
N GLU A 189 -14.36 -16.97 19.13
CA GLU A 189 -13.72 -16.42 20.33
C GLU A 189 -13.80 -17.41 21.49
N ASN A 190 -12.66 -17.68 22.14
CA ASN A 190 -12.59 -18.42 23.39
C ASN A 190 -12.97 -17.47 24.55
N GLY A 191 -14.26 -17.15 24.66
CA GLY A 191 -14.86 -16.30 25.71
C GLY A 191 -15.34 -14.93 25.22
N ASP A 192 -15.78 -14.08 26.15
CA ASP A 192 -16.20 -12.71 25.84
C ASP A 192 -14.97 -11.83 25.55
N PRO A 193 -14.82 -11.30 24.33
CA PRO A 193 -13.65 -10.50 23.96
C PRO A 193 -13.57 -9.19 24.75
N ARG A 194 -14.67 -8.70 25.35
CA ARG A 194 -14.66 -7.51 26.22
C ARG A 194 -14.00 -7.77 27.57
N ALA A 195 -13.92 -9.03 27.99
CA ALA A 195 -13.29 -9.44 29.24
C ALA A 195 -11.78 -9.65 29.11
N LYS A 196 -11.25 -9.68 27.88
CA LYS A 196 -9.82 -9.64 27.58
C LYS A 196 -9.45 -8.20 27.24
N GLU A 197 -8.34 -7.71 27.78
CA GLU A 197 -7.83 -6.39 27.38
C GLU A 197 -7.65 -6.37 25.85
N ILE A 198 -8.14 -5.31 25.20
CA ILE A 198 -8.07 -5.08 23.74
C ILE A 198 -6.61 -4.76 23.33
N THR A 199 -5.62 -5.43 23.91
CA THR A 199 -4.20 -5.10 23.76
C THR A 199 -3.52 -5.93 22.67
N SER A 200 -4.05 -7.11 22.32
CA SER A 200 -3.46 -7.98 21.29
C SER A 200 -3.67 -7.46 19.86
N ALA A 201 -4.76 -6.74 19.60
CA ALA A 201 -5.15 -6.27 18.27
C ALA A 201 -4.66 -4.83 17.95
N ILE A 202 -4.16 -4.10 18.94
CA ILE A 202 -3.69 -2.70 18.78
C ILE A 202 -2.18 -2.71 18.63
N SER A 203 -1.65 -2.01 17.61
CA SER A 203 -0.20 -1.83 17.47
C SER A 203 0.38 -1.05 18.65
N PRO A 204 1.53 -1.47 19.22
CA PRO A 204 2.15 -0.75 20.34
C PRO A 204 2.61 0.62 19.86
N VAL A 205 2.05 1.68 20.45
CA VAL A 205 2.48 3.05 20.19
C VAL A 205 3.46 3.46 21.28
N HIS A 206 4.68 3.82 20.89
CA HIS A 206 5.54 4.64 21.74
C HIS A 206 5.23 6.10 21.45
N VAL A 207 4.47 6.73 22.34
CA VAL A 207 4.32 8.18 22.39
C VAL A 207 5.55 8.70 23.15
N GLU A 208 6.46 9.38 22.45
CA GLU A 208 7.49 10.22 23.06
C GLU A 208 7.00 11.65 23.21
#